data_AF-A0A947NNU9-F1
#
_entry.id   AF-A0A947NNU9-F1
#
_cell.length_a   1.000
_cell.length_b   1.000
_cell.length_c   1.000
_cell.angle_alpha   90.00
_cell.angle_beta   90.00
_cell.angle_gamma   90.00
#
_symmetry.space_group_name_H-M   'P 1'
#
loop_
_entity.id
_entity.type
_entity.pdbx_description
1 polymer ?
#
loop_
_entity_poly.entity_id
_entity_poly.type
_entity_poly.pdbx_seq_one_letter_code
_entity_poly.pdbx_strand_id
1 'polypeptide(L)'
;MPVNPDSKLLVRAADLIKGAPLDADLRLLLIEMIVRIDDDKLEEVLTQIEQFTKSSEEDTEKLRTALQELKENYAKKREGLEDQTELELQELEKEIGDEEETEKIKQVQKKIQDS
;
A
#
# COMPACT_ATOMS: atom_id res chain seq x y z
N MET A 1 44.56 11.85 -11.72
CA MET A 1 45.18 10.51 -11.90
C MET A 1 44.03 9.51 -11.99
N PRO A 2 44.12 8.41 -12.74
CA PRO A 2 43.07 7.39 -12.71
C PRO A 2 42.88 6.84 -11.28
N VAL A 3 41.64 6.47 -10.95
CA VAL A 3 41.20 6.00 -9.64
C VAL A 3 42.04 4.81 -9.19
N ASN A 4 42.47 4.79 -7.93
CA ASN A 4 43.27 3.69 -7.41
C ASN A 4 42.40 2.41 -7.35
N PRO A 5 42.80 1.30 -8.01
CA PRO A 5 42.00 0.06 -8.06
C PRO A 5 41.73 -0.58 -6.68
N ASP A 6 42.49 -0.21 -5.64
CA ASP A 6 42.26 -0.63 -4.25
C ASP A 6 41.36 0.34 -3.44
N SER A 7 40.75 1.33 -4.10
CA SER A 7 39.95 2.36 -3.46
C SER A 7 38.59 1.80 -3.01
N LYS A 8 38.26 1.95 -1.72
CA LYS A 8 36.94 1.65 -1.14
C LYS A 8 35.80 2.32 -1.90
N LEU A 9 36.09 3.38 -2.66
CA LEU A 9 35.15 4.06 -3.54
C LEU A 9 34.64 3.18 -4.68
N LEU A 10 35.46 2.28 -5.22
CA LEU A 10 35.03 1.37 -6.29
C LEU A 10 34.02 0.33 -5.78
N VAL A 11 34.22 -0.17 -4.56
CA VAL A 11 33.28 -1.08 -3.90
C VAL A 11 31.95 -0.35 -3.63
N ARG A 12 32.01 0.86 -3.05
CA ARG A 12 30.81 1.69 -2.83
C ARG A 12 30.06 1.98 -4.13
N ALA A 13 30.78 2.33 -5.19
CA ALA A 13 30.18 2.59 -6.49
C ALA A 13 29.52 1.33 -7.08
N ALA A 14 30.15 0.17 -6.95
CA ALA A 14 29.57 -1.10 -7.38
C ALA A 14 28.29 -1.46 -6.60
N ASP A 15 28.25 -1.19 -5.30
CA ASP A 15 27.07 -1.41 -4.47
C ASP A 15 25.91 -0.48 -4.90
N LEU A 16 26.20 0.80 -5.16
CA LEU A 16 25.20 1.75 -5.66
C LEU A 16 24.69 1.38 -7.06
N ILE A 17 25.56 0.94 -7.98
CA ILE A 17 25.15 0.48 -9.31
C ILE A 17 24.17 -0.70 -9.22
N LYS A 18 24.28 -1.56 -8.21
CA LYS A 18 23.39 -2.71 -8.02
C LYS A 18 22.12 -2.37 -7.28
N GLY A 19 22.23 -1.64 -6.17
CA GLY A 19 21.16 -1.47 -5.19
C GLY A 19 20.40 -0.15 -5.29
N ALA A 20 21.00 0.91 -5.82
CA ALA A 20 20.33 2.21 -5.89
C ALA A 20 19.25 2.22 -7.00
N PRO A 21 18.16 2.98 -6.82
CA PRO A 21 17.09 3.15 -7.80
C PRO A 21 17.52 4.09 -8.95
N LEU A 22 18.72 3.87 -9.49
CA LEU A 22 19.24 4.58 -10.65
C LEU A 22 18.71 3.93 -11.93
N ASP A 23 18.33 4.77 -12.90
CA ASP A 23 18.02 4.31 -14.25
C ASP A 23 19.29 3.87 -15.02
N ALA A 24 19.09 3.32 -16.22
CA ALA A 24 20.18 2.78 -17.03
C ALA A 24 21.21 3.85 -17.44
N ASP A 25 20.75 5.07 -17.73
CA ASP A 25 21.62 6.16 -18.19
C ASP A 25 22.47 6.70 -17.03
N LEU A 26 21.89 6.84 -15.84
CA LEU A 26 22.60 7.22 -14.62
C LEU A 26 23.59 6.14 -14.16
N ARG A 27 23.24 4.86 -14.30
CA ARG A 27 24.19 3.76 -14.05
C ARG A 27 25.37 3.79 -15.02
N LEU A 28 25.11 4.02 -16.30
CA LEU A 28 26.16 4.13 -17.32
C LEU A 28 27.07 5.34 -17.03
N LEU A 29 26.47 6.48 -16.68
CA LEU A 29 27.20 7.69 -16.31
C LEU A 29 28.08 7.46 -15.08
N LEU A 30 27.57 6.78 -14.05
CA LEU A 30 28.36 6.45 -12.86
C LEU A 30 29.55 5.54 -13.22
N ILE A 31 29.35 4.55 -14.09
CA ILE A 31 30.45 3.70 -14.60
C ILE A 31 31.50 4.53 -15.35
N GLU A 32 31.07 5.44 -16.21
CA GLU A 32 31.98 6.33 -16.94
C GLU A 32 32.76 7.25 -16.00
N MET A 33 32.09 7.79 -14.98
CA MET A 33 32.68 8.67 -13.97
C MET A 33 33.74 7.93 -13.15
N ILE A 34 33.46 6.71 -12.68
CA ILE A 34 34.42 5.84 -11.97
C ILE A 34 35.75 5.70 -12.73
N VAL A 35 35.71 5.70 -14.07
CA VAL A 35 36.94 5.51 -14.87
C VAL A 35 37.69 6.82 -15.10
N ARG A 36 37.01 7.98 -15.04
CA ARG A 36 37.54 9.25 -15.59
C ARG A 36 37.77 10.36 -14.57
N ILE A 37 37.12 10.32 -13.41
CA ILE A 37 37.25 11.38 -12.40
C ILE A 37 38.20 10.97 -11.28
N ASP A 38 38.77 11.95 -10.59
CA ASP A 38 39.64 11.70 -9.42
C ASP A 38 38.80 11.29 -8.19
N ASP A 39 39.43 10.56 -7.25
CA ASP A 39 38.79 9.99 -6.05
C ASP A 39 37.96 11.00 -5.23
N ASP A 40 38.44 12.22 -5.02
CA ASP A 40 37.73 13.25 -4.23
C ASP A 40 36.36 13.62 -4.85
N LYS A 41 36.32 13.72 -6.18
CA LYS A 41 35.08 14.03 -6.90
C LYS A 41 34.17 12.81 -6.98
N LEU A 42 34.76 11.61 -7.10
CA LEU A 42 34.01 10.37 -7.04
C LEU A 42 33.32 10.22 -5.68
N GLU A 43 34.01 10.52 -4.59
CA GLU A 43 33.43 10.47 -3.25
C GLU A 43 32.25 11.42 -3.07
N GLU A 44 32.35 12.66 -3.57
CA GLU A 44 31.25 13.62 -3.52
C GLU A 44 30.01 13.10 -4.27
N VAL A 45 30.22 12.58 -5.48
CA VAL A 45 29.15 12.04 -6.34
C VAL A 45 28.48 10.83 -5.68
N LEU A 46 29.27 9.88 -5.16
CA LEU A 46 28.75 8.71 -4.46
C LEU A 46 27.93 9.12 -3.22
N THR A 47 28.38 10.14 -2.49
CA THR A 47 27.66 10.66 -1.31
C THR A 47 26.31 11.27 -1.70
N GLN A 48 26.23 12.01 -2.80
CA GLN A 48 24.96 12.57 -3.28
C GLN A 48 23.99 11.47 -3.71
N ILE A 49 24.48 10.44 -4.41
CA ILE A 49 23.67 9.28 -4.82
C ILE A 49 23.15 8.50 -3.60
N GLU A 50 23.99 8.30 -2.58
CA GLU A 50 23.59 7.65 -1.33
C GLU A 50 22.51 8.46 -0.59
N GLN A 51 22.63 9.78 -0.54
CA GLN A 51 21.61 10.65 0.07
C GLN A 51 20.27 10.55 -0.69
N PHE A 52 20.30 10.61 -2.02
CA PHE A 52 19.12 10.43 -2.86
C PHE A 52 18.47 9.05 -2.65
N THR A 53 19.27 8.00 -2.57
CA THR A 53 18.78 6.63 -2.36
C THR A 53 18.07 6.50 -1.02
N LYS A 54 18.68 7.02 0.06
CA LYS A 54 18.06 7.03 1.39
C LYS A 54 16.74 7.79 1.42
N SER A 55 16.67 8.98 0.79
CA SER A 55 15.40 9.71 0.73
C SER A 55 14.33 8.96 -0.06
N SER A 56 14.70 8.28 -1.15
CA SER A 56 13.78 7.47 -1.94
C SER A 56 13.25 6.26 -1.15
N GLU A 57 14.10 5.62 -0.35
CA GLU A 57 13.71 4.51 0.52
C GLU A 57 12.74 4.97 1.61
N GLU A 58 13.03 6.10 2.26
CA GLU A 58 12.14 6.70 3.27
C GLU A 58 10.76 7.03 2.69
N ASP A 59 10.71 7.62 1.50
CA ASP A 59 9.44 7.98 0.86
C ASP A 59 8.67 6.73 0.39
N THR A 60 9.37 5.68 -0.03
CA THR A 60 8.75 4.39 -0.36
C THR A 60 8.15 3.72 0.86
N GLU A 61 8.84 3.74 2.00
CA GLU A 61 8.32 3.18 3.26
C GLU A 61 7.14 3.99 3.81
N LYS A 62 7.15 5.32 3.70
CA LYS A 62 5.98 6.16 4.01
C LYS A 62 4.78 5.79 3.14
N LEU A 63 4.99 5.64 1.83
CA LEU A 63 3.93 5.25 0.91
C LEU A 63 3.38 3.85 1.24
N ARG A 64 4.26 2.90 1.55
CA ARG A 64 3.87 1.55 1.96
C ARG A 64 3.03 1.56 3.23
N THR A 65 3.44 2.33 4.22
CA THR A 65 2.70 2.51 5.47
C THR A 65 1.31 3.12 5.21
N ALA A 66 1.25 4.20 4.42
CA ALA A 66 -0.02 4.84 4.06
C ALA A 66 -0.96 3.89 3.29
N LEU A 67 -0.43 3.07 2.38
CA LEU A 67 -1.22 2.07 1.66
C LEU A 67 -1.74 0.97 2.59
N GLN A 68 -0.95 0.57 3.59
CA GLN A 68 -1.38 -0.40 4.58
C GLN A 68 -2.50 0.15 5.47
N GLU A 69 -2.35 1.37 5.97
CA GLU A 69 -3.40 2.07 6.73
C GLU A 69 -4.68 2.22 5.90
N LEU A 70 -4.56 2.59 4.63
CA LEU A 70 -5.69 2.69 3.71
C LEU A 70 -6.39 1.34 3.56
N LYS A 71 -5.63 0.25 3.37
CA LYS A 71 -6.17 -1.11 3.27
C LYS A 71 -6.93 -1.52 4.53
N GLU A 72 -6.37 -1.25 5.72
CA GLU A 72 -7.02 -1.54 6.99
C GLU A 72 -8.30 -0.73 7.19
N ASN A 73 -8.30 0.55 6.81
CA ASN A 73 -9.48 1.40 6.85
C ASN A 73 -10.58 0.90 5.91
N TYR A 74 -10.23 0.47 4.70
CA TYR A 74 -11.19 -0.14 3.78
C TYR A 74 -11.76 -1.45 4.34
N ALA A 75 -10.94 -2.29 4.97
CA ALA A 75 -11.40 -3.53 5.58
C ALA A 75 -12.42 -3.26 6.70
N LYS A 76 -12.10 -2.34 7.62
CA LYS A 76 -13.02 -1.94 8.70
C LYS A 76 -14.31 -1.33 8.18
N LYS A 77 -14.23 -0.48 7.17
CA LYS A 77 -15.43 0.13 6.57
C LYS A 77 -16.31 -0.92 5.90
N ARG A 78 -15.70 -1.91 5.25
CA ARG A 78 -16.43 -3.02 4.64
C ARG A 78 -17.12 -3.87 5.70
N GLU A 79 -16.41 -4.25 6.76
CA GLU A 79 -16.97 -5.00 7.89
C GLU A 79 -18.17 -4.25 8.49
N GLY A 80 -18.04 -2.95 8.78
CA GLY A 80 -19.16 -2.17 9.30
C GLY A 80 -20.36 -2.04 8.36
N LEU A 81 -20.15 -2.07 7.03
CA LEU A 81 -21.24 -2.12 6.05
C LEU A 81 -21.90 -3.50 6.00
N GLU A 82 -21.11 -4.57 6.12
CA GLU A 82 -21.62 -5.94 6.20
C GLU A 82 -22.50 -6.11 7.46
N ASP A 83 -22.02 -5.66 8.61
CA ASP A 83 -22.78 -5.66 9.88
C ASP A 83 -24.08 -4.86 9.77
N GLN A 84 -24.03 -3.66 9.18
CA GLN A 84 -25.23 -2.83 9.00
C GLN A 84 -26.25 -3.51 8.08
N THR A 85 -25.78 -4.12 6.99
CA THR A 85 -26.66 -4.82 6.04
C THR A 85 -27.30 -6.05 6.69
N GLU A 86 -26.57 -6.77 7.53
CA GLU A 86 -27.10 -7.92 8.26
C GLU A 86 -28.19 -7.50 9.25
N LEU A 87 -28.01 -6.40 9.96
CA LEU A 87 -29.03 -5.85 10.86
C LEU A 87 -30.29 -5.43 10.09
N GLU A 88 -30.15 -4.69 8.99
CA GLU A 88 -31.29 -4.28 8.17
C GLU A 88 -32.05 -5.49 7.59
N LEU A 89 -31.36 -6.56 7.21
CA LEU A 89 -32.00 -7.81 6.76
C LEU A 89 -32.77 -8.49 7.89
N GLN A 90 -32.21 -8.57 9.10
CA GLN A 90 -32.90 -9.15 10.26
C GLN A 90 -34.15 -8.36 10.65
N GLU A 91 -34.09 -7.02 10.56
CA GLU A 91 -35.26 -6.17 10.80
C GLU A 91 -36.35 -6.42 9.76
N LEU A 92 -36.00 -6.47 8.47
CA LEU A 92 -36.95 -6.77 7.39
C LEU A 92 -37.56 -8.18 7.52
N GLU A 93 -36.76 -9.19 7.85
CA GLU A 93 -37.25 -10.57 8.07
C GLU A 93 -38.26 -10.61 9.22
N LYS A 94 -38.02 -9.85 10.28
CA LYS A 94 -38.93 -9.74 11.42
C LYS A 94 -40.24 -9.03 11.03
N GLU A 95 -40.14 -7.90 10.31
CA GLU A 95 -41.32 -7.17 9.83
C GLU A 95 -42.22 -8.05 8.95
N ILE A 96 -41.62 -8.81 8.03
CA ILE A 96 -42.36 -9.76 7.17
C ILE A 96 -43.05 -10.85 8.02
N GLY A 97 -42.35 -11.41 9.02
CA GLY A 97 -42.92 -12.42 9.92
C GLY A 97 -44.13 -11.90 10.71
N ASP A 98 -44.00 -10.69 11.27
CA ASP A 98 -45.07 -10.04 12.03
C ASP A 98 -46.28 -9.72 11.13
N GLU A 99 -46.08 -9.24 9.90
CA GLU A 99 -47.15 -9.00 8.93
C GLU A 99 -47.90 -10.29 8.55
N GLU A 100 -47.17 -11.38 8.26
CA GLU A 100 -47.78 -12.68 7.94
C GLU A 100 -48.65 -13.22 9.09
N GLU A 101 -48.18 -13.11 10.34
CA GLU A 101 -48.94 -13.56 11.50
C GLU A 101 -50.22 -12.73 11.67
N THR A 102 -50.12 -11.42 11.47
CA THR A 102 -51.25 -10.50 11.52
C THR A 102 -52.30 -10.82 10.45
N GLU A 103 -51.88 -11.14 9.22
CA GLU A 103 -52.80 -11.58 8.16
C GLU A 103 -53.48 -12.92 8.48
N LYS A 104 -52.73 -13.90 8.99
CA LYS A 104 -53.28 -15.21 9.41
C LYS A 104 -54.35 -15.04 10.49
N ILE A 105 -54.12 -14.18 11.48
CA ILE A 105 -55.11 -13.86 12.54
C ILE A 105 -56.38 -13.25 11.94
N LYS A 106 -56.26 -12.26 11.03
CA LYS A 106 -57.42 -11.65 10.36
C LYS A 106 -58.24 -12.66 9.57
N GLN A 107 -57.60 -13.60 8.87
CA GLN A 107 -58.30 -14.64 8.12
C GLN A 107 -59.08 -15.60 9.04
N VAL A 108 -58.51 -15.99 10.19
CA VAL A 108 -59.19 -16.84 11.18
C VAL A 108 -60.39 -16.13 11.79
N GLN A 109 -60.24 -14.86 12.19
CA GLN A 109 -61.35 -14.07 12.73
C GLN A 109 -62.52 -13.96 11.75
N LYS A 110 -62.22 -13.75 10.45
CA LYS A 110 -63.24 -13.71 9.40
C LYS A 110 -64.01 -15.04 9.30
N LYS A 111 -63.31 -16.19 9.30
CA LYS A 111 -63.95 -17.51 9.28
C LYS A 111 -64.87 -17.77 10.48
N ILE A 112 -64.51 -17.26 11.66
CA ILE A 112 -65.33 -17.38 12.88
C ILE A 112 -66.59 -16.51 12.76
N GLN A 113 -66.49 -15.29 12.21
CA GLN A 113 -67.65 -14.42 12.02
C GLN A 113 -68.62 -14.90 10.93
N ASP A 114 -68.10 -15.60 9.92
CA ASP A 114 -68.88 -16.14 8.80
C ASP A 114 -69.52 -17.52 9.12
N SER A 115 -69.28 -18.10 10.31
CA SER A 115 -69.86 -19.37 10.79
C SER A 115 -70.96 -19.17 11.84
#